data_AF-A0A9E4G8Q8-F1
#
_entry.id   AF-A0A9E4G8Q8-F1
#
_cell.length_a   1.000
_cell.length_b   1.000
_cell.length_c   1.000
_cell.angle_alpha   90.00
_cell.angle_beta   90.00
_cell.angle_gamma   90.00
#
_symmetry.space_group_name_H-M   'P 1'
#
loop_
_entity.id
_entity.type
_entity.pdbx_description
1 polymer ?
#
loop_
_entity_poly.entity_id
_entity_poly.type
_entity_poly.pdbx_seq_one_letter_code
_entity_poly.pdbx_strand_id
1 'polypeptide(L)' 'MQPECIRPQLCFEGLGRRSVVGRFDGGRLTTDGGVLLLREVDRRFRVTERLA' A
#
# COMPACT_ATOMS: atom_id res chain seq x y z
N MET A 1 0.09 -22.31 12.26
CA MET A 1 -0.42 -21.03 12.79
C MET A 1 -0.19 -20.00 11.70
N GLN A 2 -1.25 -19.53 11.02
CA GLN A 2 -1.11 -18.47 10.02
C GLN A 2 -1.16 -17.12 10.74
N PRO A 3 -0.35 -16.12 10.37
CA PRO A 3 -0.46 -14.81 10.97
C PRO A 3 -1.74 -14.15 10.46
N GLU A 4 -2.72 -13.97 11.33
CA GLU A 4 -3.95 -13.18 11.12
C GLU A 4 -3.67 -11.74 10.62
N CYS A 5 -2.42 -11.30 10.75
CA CYS A 5 -1.97 -9.94 10.45
C CYS A 5 -1.81 -9.65 8.94
N ILE A 6 -1.69 -10.68 8.08
CA ILE A 6 -1.44 -10.47 6.65
C ILE A 6 -2.75 -10.47 5.87
N ARG A 7 -3.32 -9.29 5.63
CA ARG A 7 -4.41 -9.17 4.64
C ARG A 7 -3.85 -9.46 3.25
N PRO A 8 -4.48 -10.35 2.46
CA PRO A 8 -3.96 -10.72 1.13
C PRO A 8 -4.05 -9.56 0.13
N GLN A 9 -4.91 -8.58 0.41
CA GLN A 9 -5.15 -7.42 -0.42
C GLN A 9 -5.29 -6.15 0.41
N LEU A 10 -4.81 -5.04 -0.15
CA LEU A 10 -5.03 -3.68 0.35
C LEU A 10 -5.74 -2.87 -0.72
N CYS A 11 -6.86 -2.25 -0.37
CA CYS A 11 -7.57 -1.31 -1.24
C CYS A 11 -7.07 0.11 -0.93
N PHE A 12 -6.52 0.78 -1.94
CA PHE A 12 -6.10 2.18 -1.84
C PHE A 12 -7.17 3.10 -2.39
N GLU A 13 -6.99 4.40 -2.17
CA GLU A 13 -7.81 5.41 -2.85
C GLU A 13 -7.71 5.24 -4.38
N GLY A 14 -8.87 5.31 -5.04
CA GLY A 14 -8.97 5.13 -6.48
C GLY A 14 -8.34 6.27 -7.29
N LEU A 15 -8.03 5.98 -8.56
CA LEU A 15 -7.61 6.99 -9.54
C LEU A 15 -8.78 7.29 -10.48
N GLY A 16 -9.50 8.38 -10.21
CA GLY A 16 -10.73 8.71 -10.92
C GLY A 16 -11.78 7.61 -10.74
N ARG A 17 -12.18 6.94 -11.83
CA ARG A 17 -13.17 5.85 -11.82
C ARG A 17 -12.56 4.45 -11.60
N ARG A 18 -11.24 4.36 -11.41
CA ARG A 18 -10.51 3.08 -11.28
C ARG A 18 -10.21 2.78 -9.82
N SER A 19 -10.43 1.53 -9.42
CA SER A 19 -9.95 1.01 -8.14
C SER A 19 -8.45 0.72 -8.22
N VAL A 20 -7.74 0.91 -7.10
CA VAL A 20 -6.32 0.58 -6.96
C VAL A 20 -6.20 -0.44 -5.83
N VAL A 21 -5.72 -1.64 -6.16
CA VAL A 21 -5.63 -2.77 -5.22
C VAL A 21 -4.21 -3.32 -5.21
N GLY A 22 -3.58 -3.33 -4.03
CA GLY A 22 -2.31 -4.02 -3.79
C GLY A 22 -2.57 -5.48 -3.46
N ARG A 23 -2.03 -6.39 -4.27
CA ARG A 23 -2.06 -7.83 -4.04
C ARG A 23 -0.70 -8.32 -3.58
N PHE A 24 -0.67 -9.12 -2.53
CA PHE A 24 0.58 -9.65 -1.93
C PHE A 24 0.79 -11.15 -2.20
N ASP A 25 0.04 -11.70 -3.14
CA ASP A 25 0.07 -13.11 -3.54
C ASP A 25 0.70 -13.35 -4.92
N GLY A 26 1.30 -12.32 -5.53
CA GLY A 26 1.95 -12.39 -6.84
C GLY A 26 3.37 -12.96 -6.86
N GLY A 27 3.87 -13.49 -5.75
CA GLY A 27 5.26 -13.97 -5.62
C GLY A 27 6.27 -12.84 -5.41
N ARG A 28 7.53 -13.04 -5.84
CA ARG A 28 8.61 -12.07 -5.62
C ARG A 28 8.51 -10.89 -6.60
N LEU A 29 7.66 -9.93 -6.27
CA LEU A 29 7.52 -8.68 -7.00
C LEU A 29 8.41 -7.60 -6.39
N THR A 30 9.47 -7.21 -7.09
CA THR A 30 10.19 -5.94 -6.85
C THR A 30 9.41 -4.84 -7.57
N THR A 31 8.27 -4.46 -7.00
CA THR A 31 7.40 -3.43 -7.54
C THR A 31 7.54 -2.16 -6.70
N ASP A 32 7.62 -1.00 -7.37
CA ASP A 32 7.54 0.32 -6.73
C ASP A 32 6.18 0.57 -6.05
N GLY A 33 5.27 -0.42 -6.03
CA GLY A 33 3.99 -0.38 -5.32
C GLY A 33 4.09 -0.06 -3.83
N GLY A 34 5.26 -0.17 -3.21
CA GLY A 34 5.51 0.35 -1.87
C GLY A 34 5.22 1.86 -1.73
N VAL A 35 5.38 2.63 -2.81
CA VAL A 35 5.07 4.07 -2.81
C VAL A 35 3.58 4.36 -2.65
N LEU A 36 2.70 3.47 -3.11
CA LEU A 36 1.24 3.60 -2.91
C LEU A 36 0.87 3.43 -1.44
N LEU A 37 1.51 2.47 -0.77
CA LEU A 37 1.37 2.30 0.67
C LEU A 37 1.91 3.51 1.42
N LEU A 38 3.08 4.01 1.03
CA LEU A 38 3.68 5.20 1.65
C LEU A 38 2.77 6.42 1.50
N ARG A 39 2.20 6.67 0.31
CA ARG A 39 1.25 7.77 0.06
C ARG A 39 0.07 7.74 1.03
N GLU A 40 -0.52 6.57 1.27
CA GLU A 40 -1.71 6.45 2.11
C GLU A 40 -1.40 6.69 3.60
N VAL A 41 -0.25 6.21 4.06
CA VAL A 41 0.25 6.50 5.41
C VAL A 41 0.60 7.98 5.55
N ASP A 42 1.27 8.54 4.54
CA ASP A 42 1.72 9.92 4.55
C ASP A 42 0.55 10.92 4.60
N ARG A 43 -0.55 10.67 3.88
CA ARG A 43 -1.77 11.49 3.99
C ARG A 43 -2.30 11.64 5.41
N ARG A 44 -2.13 10.61 6.25
CA ARG A 44 -2.63 10.61 7.62
C ARG A 44 -1.60 11.13 8.63
N PHE A 45 -0.33 10.80 8.42
CA PHE A 45 0.71 11.00 9.43
C PHE A 45 1.83 11.97 9.02
N ARG A 46 1.83 12.42 7.75
CA ARG A 46 2.82 13.33 7.16
C ARG A 46 4.25 12.88 7.44
N VAL A 47 4.51 11.60 7.21
CA VAL A 47 5.79 10.95 7.53
C VAL A 47 6.92 11.47 6.64
N THR A 48 6.66 11.79 5.37
CA THR A 48 7.69 12.30 4.47
C THR A 48 8.13 13.71 4.83
N GLU A 49 7.23 14.54 5.39
CA GLU A 49 7.59 15.88 5.90
C GLU A 49 8.60 15.82 7.05
N ARG A 50 8.63 14.71 7.79
CA ARG A 50 9.54 14.52 8.94
C ARG A 50 10.88 13.92 8.57
N LEU A 51 11.05 13.52 7.30
CA LEU A 51 12.26 12.88 6.77
C LEU A 51 13.05 13.80 5.83
N ALA A 52 12.51 14.99 5.50
CA ALA A 52 13.17 16.05 4.76
C ALA A 52 13.98 16.95 5.70
#